data_AF-K0S765-F1
#
_entry.id   AF-K0S765-F1
#
_cell.length_a   1.000
_cell.length_b   1.000
_cell.length_c   1.000
_cell.angle_alpha   90.00
_cell.angle_beta   90.00
_cell.angle_gamma   90.00
#
_symmetry.space_group_name_H-M   'P 1'
#
loop_
_entity.id
_entity.type
_entity.pdbx_description
1 polymer ?
#
loop_
_entity_poly.entity_id
_entity_poly.type
_entity_poly.pdbx_seq_one_letter_code
_entity_poly.pdbx_strand_id
1 'polypeptide(L)'
;EIIGDSAFEGCEALQQVILPSSVTDLGKGVFNGCINLATVKLNEGLQVIPAVFLGCKALHQVVIPSSVTILDTYAFNRCSNLANVHFSEGLKLIGERAFKECTALRSVTVPLSITKLGHGAFTDCTNLTEVILLCGGRLLNQGFLYRGLLGGEKALNKEKLNEMIGHGIVLNDDCPLATSAFLRCPLTTLKISIPRSLSERMERLPGECRLSIEKRVHDLRRLELTQDGNILAGFPLIRGPFNFIFVDDTNDETAESLHQVLRWISFHELKESSILIELAMWKSSLVEERARADCPTSVPDPAKSLIMDYCGFTGFLEPVIEGN
;
A
#
# COMPACT_ATOMS: atom_id res chain seq x y z
N GLU A 1 12.37 -18.67 27.18
CA GLU A 1 12.70 -17.98 28.45
C GLU A 1 11.96 -16.65 28.48
N ILE A 2 11.66 -16.14 29.67
CA ILE A 2 10.85 -14.93 29.86
C ILE A 2 11.68 -13.87 30.59
N ILE A 3 11.68 -12.65 30.08
CA ILE A 3 12.13 -11.48 30.86
C ILE A 3 10.91 -10.91 31.57
N GLY A 4 10.93 -10.91 32.91
CA GLY A 4 9.78 -10.48 33.73
C GLY A 4 9.40 -9.01 33.55
N ASP A 5 8.18 -8.68 33.96
CA ASP A 5 7.65 -7.31 33.91
C ASP A 5 8.60 -6.31 34.60
N SER A 6 8.78 -5.14 33.96
CA SER A 6 9.60 -4.03 34.45
C SER A 6 11.06 -4.38 34.84
N ALA A 7 11.62 -5.50 34.35
CA ALA A 7 12.94 -5.98 34.78
C ALA A 7 14.10 -4.97 34.64
N PHE A 8 14.04 -4.10 33.63
CA PHE A 8 15.02 -3.03 33.39
C PHE A 8 14.34 -1.64 33.32
N GLU A 9 13.18 -1.48 33.94
CA GLU A 9 12.48 -0.19 33.97
C GLU A 9 13.36 0.89 34.62
N GLY A 10 13.42 2.07 34.00
CA GLY A 10 14.17 3.22 34.48
C GLY A 10 15.70 3.05 34.44
N CYS A 11 16.24 2.05 33.73
CA CYS A 11 17.68 1.89 33.58
C CYS A 11 18.28 2.96 32.66
N GLU A 12 18.50 4.16 33.20
CA GLU A 12 18.98 5.31 32.43
C GLU A 12 20.41 5.13 31.89
N ALA A 13 21.22 4.25 32.48
CA ALA A 13 22.58 3.96 31.97
C ALA A 13 22.59 2.93 30.82
N LEU A 14 21.47 2.24 30.56
CA LEU A 14 21.40 1.18 29.55
C LEU A 14 21.40 1.79 28.15
N GLN A 15 22.43 1.48 27.36
CA GLN A 15 22.60 2.03 26.00
C GLN A 15 22.28 1.03 24.89
N GLN A 16 22.47 -0.26 25.16
CA GLN A 16 22.31 -1.32 24.19
C GLN A 16 21.68 -2.57 24.83
N VAL A 17 20.74 -3.17 24.10
CA VAL A 17 20.16 -4.47 24.44
C VAL A 17 20.32 -5.42 23.26
N ILE A 18 20.79 -6.62 23.55
CA ILE A 18 20.81 -7.74 22.60
C ILE A 18 20.06 -8.88 23.28
N LEU A 19 18.86 -9.21 22.77
CA LEU A 19 18.08 -10.31 23.31
C LEU A 19 18.69 -11.64 22.81
N PRO A 20 18.98 -12.60 23.72
CA PRO A 20 19.45 -13.91 23.31
C PRO A 20 18.31 -14.68 22.62
N SER A 21 18.66 -15.61 21.73
CA SER A 21 17.68 -16.40 20.97
C SER A 21 16.79 -17.29 21.82
N SER A 22 17.12 -17.51 23.09
CA SER A 22 16.31 -18.29 24.05
C SER A 22 15.12 -17.51 24.60
N VAL A 23 15.08 -16.18 24.47
CA VAL A 23 13.98 -15.35 24.95
C VAL A 23 12.80 -15.43 24.00
N THR A 24 11.68 -15.96 24.48
CA THR A 24 10.45 -16.14 23.69
C THR A 24 9.39 -15.12 24.05
N ASP A 25 9.47 -14.57 25.27
CA ASP A 25 8.45 -13.70 25.84
C ASP A 25 9.09 -12.53 26.59
N LEU A 26 8.47 -11.36 26.45
CA LEU A 26 8.84 -10.15 27.16
C LEU A 26 7.67 -9.73 28.05
N GLY A 27 7.96 -9.43 29.30
CA GLY A 27 7.01 -8.82 30.22
C GLY A 27 6.63 -7.40 29.79
N LYS A 28 5.57 -6.87 30.38
CA LYS A 28 5.19 -5.47 30.20
C LYS A 28 6.22 -4.57 30.86
N GLY A 29 6.60 -3.51 30.17
CA GLY A 29 7.46 -2.46 30.71
C GLY A 29 8.93 -2.81 30.88
N VAL A 30 9.42 -3.93 30.31
CA VAL A 30 10.78 -4.43 30.54
C VAL A 30 11.86 -3.35 30.37
N PHE A 31 11.79 -2.48 29.36
CA PHE A 31 12.75 -1.39 29.12
C PHE A 31 12.10 0.00 29.22
N ASN A 32 10.99 0.14 29.96
CA ASN A 32 10.31 1.42 30.10
C ASN A 32 11.24 2.47 30.70
N GLY A 33 11.21 3.69 30.18
CA GLY A 33 12.02 4.80 30.69
C GLY A 33 13.54 4.63 30.55
N CYS A 34 14.02 3.66 29.76
CA CYS A 34 15.44 3.55 29.41
C CYS A 34 15.83 4.66 28.43
N ILE A 35 15.94 5.90 28.93
CA ILE A 35 16.05 7.10 28.10
C ILE A 35 17.29 7.13 27.19
N ASN A 36 18.37 6.44 27.57
CA ASN A 36 19.62 6.37 26.81
C ASN A 36 19.76 5.08 25.98
N LEU A 37 18.74 4.21 25.94
CA LEU A 37 18.75 2.99 25.14
C LEU A 37 18.69 3.35 23.65
N ALA A 38 19.84 3.30 22.99
CA ALA A 38 20.00 3.74 21.62
C ALA A 38 19.83 2.60 20.60
N THR A 39 20.19 1.37 20.98
CA THR A 39 20.18 0.21 20.08
C THR A 39 19.55 -1.01 20.75
N VAL A 40 18.58 -1.62 20.07
CA VAL A 40 17.96 -2.88 20.48
C VAL A 40 18.06 -3.88 19.34
N LYS A 41 18.57 -5.07 19.63
CA LYS A 41 18.49 -6.23 18.74
C LYS A 41 17.50 -7.23 19.32
N LEU A 42 16.31 -7.27 18.73
CA LEU A 42 15.30 -8.26 19.02
C LEU A 42 15.66 -9.58 18.35
N ASN A 43 15.32 -10.71 18.98
CA ASN A 43 15.58 -12.04 18.43
C ASN A 43 14.37 -12.59 17.68
N GLU A 44 14.64 -13.49 16.73
CA GLU A 44 13.61 -14.34 16.15
C GLU A 44 13.07 -15.30 17.22
N GLY A 45 11.76 -15.55 17.17
CA GLY A 45 11.02 -16.39 18.14
C GLY A 45 10.03 -15.59 19.00
N LEU A 46 10.23 -14.28 19.15
CA LEU A 46 9.26 -13.39 19.80
C LEU A 46 7.96 -13.36 19.00
N GLN A 47 6.83 -13.63 19.66
CA GLN A 47 5.51 -13.57 19.03
C GLN A 47 4.82 -12.21 19.22
N VAL A 48 5.04 -11.58 20.37
CA VAL A 48 4.40 -10.33 20.78
C VAL A 48 5.46 -9.39 21.34
N ILE A 49 5.39 -8.11 20.96
CA ILE A 49 6.14 -7.04 21.63
C ILE A 49 5.13 -6.22 22.45
N PRO A 50 5.08 -6.41 23.78
CA PRO A 50 4.21 -5.62 24.65
C PRO A 50 4.71 -4.16 24.78
N ALA A 51 4.10 -3.39 25.68
CA ALA A 51 4.55 -2.05 26.10
C ALA A 51 5.95 -2.08 26.74
N VAL A 52 6.99 -2.36 25.96
CA VAL A 52 8.34 -2.69 26.44
C VAL A 52 9.29 -1.50 26.33
N PHE A 53 9.16 -0.67 25.30
CA PHE A 53 10.10 0.42 25.00
C PHE A 53 9.50 1.80 25.26
N LEU A 54 8.51 1.92 26.15
CA LEU A 54 7.85 3.20 26.42
C LEU A 54 8.87 4.20 26.95
N GLY A 55 9.01 5.35 26.29
CA GLY A 55 9.91 6.43 26.68
C GLY A 55 11.39 6.15 26.44
N CYS A 56 11.76 5.19 25.60
CA CYS A 56 13.14 4.99 25.14
C CYS A 56 13.56 6.10 24.17
N LYS A 57 13.84 7.29 24.70
CA LYS A 57 14.04 8.52 23.92
C LYS A 57 15.25 8.47 22.98
N ALA A 58 16.32 7.75 23.33
CA ALA A 58 17.51 7.62 22.48
C ALA A 58 17.37 6.57 21.37
N LEU A 59 16.33 5.72 21.39
CA LEU A 59 16.18 4.64 20.43
C LEU A 59 16.00 5.22 19.03
N HIS A 60 16.96 4.95 18.14
CA HIS A 60 16.98 5.57 16.81
C HIS A 60 16.33 4.72 15.73
N GLN A 61 16.50 3.40 15.83
CA GLN A 61 16.01 2.43 14.86
C GLN A 61 15.58 1.14 15.54
N VAL A 62 14.59 0.48 14.95
CA VAL A 62 14.19 -0.87 15.36
C VAL A 62 13.85 -1.71 14.14
N VAL A 63 14.27 -2.97 14.18
CA VAL A 63 13.85 -4.00 13.23
C VAL A 63 12.94 -4.95 14.00
N ILE A 64 11.69 -5.06 13.55
CA ILE A 64 10.71 -5.98 14.11
C ILE A 64 10.95 -7.36 13.47
N PRO A 65 11.29 -8.40 14.24
CA PRO A 65 11.55 -9.76 13.72
C PRO A 65 10.34 -10.34 12.97
N SER A 66 10.60 -11.27 12.05
CA SER A 66 9.56 -11.92 11.23
C SER A 66 8.59 -12.78 12.04
N SER A 67 9.06 -13.30 13.18
CA SER A 67 8.22 -14.07 14.11
C SER A 67 7.16 -13.23 14.83
N VAL A 68 7.32 -11.91 14.90
CA VAL A 68 6.42 -11.04 15.67
C VAL A 68 5.13 -10.81 14.91
N THR A 69 4.01 -11.20 15.51
CA THR A 69 2.69 -11.06 14.92
C THR A 69 1.91 -9.87 15.47
N ILE A 70 2.26 -9.38 16.66
CA ILE A 70 1.56 -8.29 17.36
C ILE A 70 2.56 -7.32 17.99
N LEU A 71 2.42 -6.03 17.67
CA LEU A 71 2.92 -4.94 18.52
C LEU A 71 1.76 -4.51 19.41
N ASP A 72 1.89 -4.64 20.71
CA ASP A 72 0.80 -4.29 21.63
C ASP A 72 0.70 -2.77 21.83
N THR A 73 -0.33 -2.38 22.57
CA THR A 73 -0.59 -1.03 23.01
C THR A 73 0.66 -0.44 23.66
N TYR A 74 1.06 0.76 23.21
CA TYR A 74 2.22 1.51 23.71
C TYR A 74 3.62 0.90 23.50
N ALA A 75 3.79 -0.12 22.65
CA ALA A 75 5.07 -0.83 22.45
C ALA A 75 6.32 0.07 22.34
N PHE A 76 6.25 1.15 21.57
CA PHE A 76 7.32 2.15 21.33
C PHE A 76 6.84 3.58 21.62
N ASN A 77 5.86 3.75 22.52
CA ASN A 77 5.31 5.06 22.83
C ASN A 77 6.42 6.01 23.32
N ARG A 78 6.42 7.28 22.88
CA ARG A 78 7.40 8.31 23.29
C ARG A 78 8.87 7.98 22.97
N CYS A 79 9.13 7.10 22.01
CA CYS A 79 10.46 6.94 21.42
C CYS A 79 10.76 8.10 20.47
N SER A 80 10.99 9.29 21.01
CA SER A 80 11.03 10.54 20.22
C SER A 80 12.12 10.59 19.14
N ASN A 81 13.26 9.90 19.32
CA ASN A 81 14.33 9.82 18.31
C ASN A 81 14.20 8.62 17.34
N LEU A 82 13.13 7.83 17.45
CA LEU A 82 12.90 6.68 16.57
C LEU A 82 12.58 7.17 15.17
N ALA A 83 13.60 7.14 14.31
CA ALA A 83 13.53 7.65 12.95
C ALA A 83 13.17 6.56 11.94
N ASN A 84 13.60 5.32 12.22
CA ASN A 84 13.47 4.18 11.30
C ASN A 84 12.84 2.98 11.99
N VAL A 85 11.73 2.48 11.43
CA VAL A 85 11.08 1.25 11.87
C VAL A 85 10.95 0.32 10.67
N HIS A 86 11.55 -0.86 10.78
CA HIS A 86 11.44 -1.89 9.74
C HIS A 86 10.48 -2.97 10.24
N PHE A 87 9.32 -3.09 9.59
CA PHE A 87 8.36 -4.16 9.85
C PHE A 87 8.69 -5.34 8.93
N SER A 88 8.96 -6.50 9.52
CA SER A 88 9.08 -7.74 8.75
C SER A 88 7.70 -8.27 8.33
N GLU A 89 7.68 -9.08 7.27
CA GLU A 89 6.49 -9.85 6.90
C GLU A 89 6.09 -10.79 8.04
N GLY A 90 4.79 -10.85 8.33
CA GLY A 90 4.22 -11.67 9.42
C GLY A 90 3.53 -10.85 10.51
N LEU A 91 3.87 -9.56 10.63
CA LEU A 91 3.20 -8.66 11.56
C LEU A 91 1.75 -8.42 11.12
N LYS A 92 0.78 -8.69 12.01
CA LYS A 92 -0.66 -8.60 11.72
C LYS A 92 -1.29 -7.35 12.31
N LEU A 93 -0.85 -6.95 13.50
CA LEU A 93 -1.49 -5.88 14.27
C LEU A 93 -0.45 -4.93 14.87
N ILE A 94 -0.68 -3.64 14.66
CA ILE A 94 -0.02 -2.57 15.41
C ILE A 94 -1.04 -2.03 16.42
N GLY A 95 -0.71 -2.11 17.71
CA GLY A 95 -1.60 -1.76 18.80
C GLY A 95 -1.89 -0.27 18.93
N GLU A 96 -2.82 0.07 19.81
CA GLU A 96 -3.18 1.46 20.10
C GLU A 96 -1.96 2.25 20.60
N ARG A 97 -1.75 3.44 20.03
CA ARG A 97 -0.65 4.36 20.41
C ARG A 97 0.74 3.70 20.45
N ALA A 98 0.96 2.62 19.71
CA ALA A 98 2.21 1.86 19.70
C ALA A 98 3.43 2.72 19.38
N PHE A 99 3.29 3.68 18.46
CA PHE A 99 4.33 4.64 18.05
C PHE A 99 3.93 6.09 18.34
N LYS A 100 3.00 6.33 19.26
CA LYS A 100 2.58 7.71 19.59
C LYS A 100 3.77 8.54 20.09
N GLU A 101 3.86 9.80 19.65
CA GLU A 101 4.94 10.75 19.98
C GLU A 101 6.34 10.29 19.50
N CYS A 102 6.43 9.43 18.48
CA CYS A 102 7.69 9.14 17.77
C CYS A 102 7.99 10.28 16.78
N THR A 103 8.39 11.44 17.30
CA THR A 103 8.50 12.68 16.51
C THR A 103 9.59 12.67 15.45
N ALA A 104 10.62 11.82 15.55
CA ALA A 104 11.65 11.69 14.52
C ALA A 104 11.24 10.81 13.32
N LEU A 105 10.13 10.07 13.41
CA LEU A 105 9.68 9.15 12.37
C LEU A 105 9.18 9.95 11.14
N ARG A 106 9.81 9.74 9.98
CA ARG A 106 9.52 10.49 8.74
C ARG A 106 8.66 9.75 7.74
N SER A 107 8.93 8.46 7.60
CA SER A 107 8.26 7.58 6.66
C SER A 107 7.94 6.24 7.32
N VAL A 108 6.81 5.65 6.96
CA VAL A 108 6.40 4.32 7.42
C VAL A 108 5.90 3.49 6.24
N THR A 109 6.53 2.33 6.04
CA THR A 109 6.06 1.32 5.08
C THR A 109 5.34 0.20 5.82
N VAL A 110 4.03 0.09 5.62
CA VAL A 110 3.17 -0.91 6.26
C VAL A 110 3.11 -2.16 5.36
N PRO A 111 3.66 -3.31 5.78
CA PRO A 111 3.67 -4.54 4.98
C PRO A 111 2.28 -5.12 4.71
N LEU A 112 2.22 -6.02 3.73
CA LEU A 112 1.00 -6.71 3.27
C LEU A 112 0.32 -7.52 4.38
N SER A 113 1.10 -8.02 5.34
CA SER A 113 0.62 -8.87 6.43
C SER A 113 -0.24 -8.12 7.44
N ILE A 114 -0.09 -6.80 7.57
CA ILE A 114 -0.82 -6.00 8.55
C ILE A 114 -2.28 -5.85 8.12
N THR A 115 -3.19 -6.25 9.01
CA THR A 115 -4.63 -6.14 8.81
C THR A 115 -5.24 -4.97 9.56
N LYS A 116 -4.61 -4.51 10.64
CA LYS A 116 -5.16 -3.48 11.52
C LYS A 116 -4.09 -2.61 12.16
N LEU A 117 -4.33 -1.30 12.10
CA LEU A 117 -3.64 -0.29 12.88
C LEU A 117 -4.56 0.16 14.02
N GLY A 118 -4.04 0.12 15.23
CA GLY A 118 -4.76 0.50 16.43
C GLY A 118 -5.03 2.00 16.48
N HIS A 119 -6.01 2.35 17.33
CA HIS A 119 -6.38 3.72 17.61
C HIS A 119 -5.13 4.57 17.86
N GLY A 120 -4.94 5.62 17.06
CA GLY A 120 -3.84 6.54 17.24
C GLY A 120 -2.44 5.91 17.26
N ALA A 121 -2.23 4.77 16.57
CA ALA A 121 -0.95 4.06 16.53
C ALA A 121 0.25 4.98 16.28
N PHE A 122 0.11 5.99 15.42
CA PHE A 122 1.13 7.00 15.06
C PHE A 122 0.72 8.42 15.46
N THR A 123 -0.12 8.57 16.48
CA THR A 123 -0.55 9.91 16.95
C THR A 123 0.64 10.78 17.34
N ASP A 124 0.62 12.07 17.02
CA ASP A 124 1.70 13.01 17.37
C ASP A 124 3.07 12.68 16.75
N CYS A 125 3.11 11.87 15.69
CA CYS A 125 4.32 11.75 14.87
C CYS A 125 4.46 12.99 13.97
N THR A 126 4.96 14.09 14.54
CA THR A 126 4.94 15.43 13.92
C THR A 126 5.82 15.58 12.68
N ASN A 127 6.75 14.66 12.42
CA ASN A 127 7.56 14.64 11.19
C ASN A 127 7.13 13.55 10.20
N LEU A 128 6.06 12.80 10.47
CA LEU A 128 5.60 11.72 9.60
C LEU A 128 4.90 12.30 8.38
N THR A 129 5.66 12.42 7.28
CA THR A 129 5.21 13.02 6.02
C THR A 129 4.82 11.97 4.97
N GLU A 130 5.27 10.72 5.13
CA GLU A 130 5.02 9.66 4.17
C GLU A 130 4.53 8.38 4.85
N VAL A 131 3.44 7.80 4.33
CA VAL A 131 2.97 6.47 4.70
C VAL A 131 2.70 5.70 3.41
N ILE A 132 3.32 4.52 3.31
CA ILE A 132 3.18 3.59 2.18
C ILE A 132 2.48 2.34 2.69
N LEU A 133 1.35 1.98 2.09
CA LEU A 133 0.61 0.75 2.38
C LEU A 133 0.85 -0.25 1.26
N LEU A 134 1.49 -1.38 1.56
CA LEU A 134 1.78 -2.42 0.56
C LEU A 134 0.58 -3.33 0.26
N CYS A 135 -0.54 -3.16 0.97
CA CYS A 135 -1.74 -3.98 0.86
C CYS A 135 -2.71 -3.55 -0.26
N GLY A 136 -2.19 -3.10 -1.39
CA GLY A 136 -2.95 -2.66 -2.57
C GLY A 136 -4.07 -3.59 -3.03
N GLY A 137 -3.81 -4.89 -3.06
CA GLY A 137 -4.81 -5.89 -3.45
C GLY A 137 -6.04 -5.94 -2.55
N ARG A 138 -5.94 -5.45 -1.31
CA ARG A 138 -7.08 -5.35 -0.38
C ARG A 138 -7.73 -3.97 -0.40
N LEU A 139 -6.93 -2.92 -0.59
CA LEU A 139 -7.37 -1.53 -0.47
C LEU A 139 -7.89 -0.94 -1.77
N LEU A 140 -7.50 -1.48 -2.93
CA LEU A 140 -8.06 -1.10 -4.22
C LEU A 140 -9.23 -2.02 -4.58
N ASN A 141 -10.24 -1.46 -5.23
CA ASN A 141 -11.38 -2.21 -5.69
C ASN A 141 -10.97 -3.16 -6.83
N GLN A 142 -11.25 -4.45 -6.66
CA GLN A 142 -10.95 -5.47 -7.66
C GLN A 142 -11.75 -5.24 -8.95
N GLY A 143 -13.02 -4.86 -8.87
CA GLY A 143 -13.83 -4.58 -10.06
C GLY A 143 -13.23 -3.43 -10.90
N PHE A 144 -12.76 -2.37 -10.24
CA PHE A 144 -11.97 -1.31 -10.90
C PHE A 144 -10.69 -1.84 -11.57
N LEU A 145 -9.93 -2.70 -10.90
CA LEU A 145 -8.70 -3.29 -11.48
C LEU A 145 -8.99 -4.19 -12.69
N TYR A 146 -10.20 -4.76 -12.80
CA TYR A 146 -10.65 -5.61 -13.91
C TYR A 146 -11.50 -4.92 -14.97
N ARG A 147 -12.07 -3.74 -14.72
CA ARG A 147 -12.99 -3.07 -15.67
C ARG A 147 -12.74 -1.57 -15.85
N GLY A 148 -11.83 -0.98 -15.07
CA GLY A 148 -11.57 0.45 -15.10
C GLY A 148 -12.70 1.31 -14.54
N LEU A 149 -12.74 2.58 -14.98
CA LEU A 149 -13.71 3.60 -14.51
C LEU A 149 -15.15 3.38 -15.00
N LEU A 150 -15.38 2.51 -15.99
CA LEU A 150 -16.68 2.38 -16.65
C LEU A 150 -17.76 1.68 -15.81
N GLY A 151 -17.39 1.05 -14.70
CA GLY A 151 -18.34 0.42 -13.78
C GLY A 151 -19.00 1.37 -12.79
N GLY A 152 -18.61 2.66 -12.76
CA GLY A 152 -19.00 3.58 -11.68
C GLY A 152 -18.36 3.24 -10.32
N GLU A 153 -17.45 2.27 -10.30
CA GLU A 153 -16.73 1.83 -9.11
C GLU A 153 -15.50 2.71 -8.85
N LYS A 154 -15.38 3.23 -7.64
CA LYS A 154 -14.19 3.97 -7.22
C LYS A 154 -12.99 3.05 -7.10
N ALA A 155 -11.80 3.55 -7.46
CA ALA A 155 -10.56 2.79 -7.33
C ALA A 155 -10.23 2.39 -5.89
N LEU A 156 -10.59 3.24 -4.92
CA LEU A 156 -10.31 3.01 -3.50
C LEU A 156 -11.48 2.29 -2.81
N ASN A 157 -11.19 1.15 -2.17
CA ASN A 157 -12.12 0.49 -1.25
C ASN A 157 -12.08 1.21 0.11
N LYS A 158 -12.95 2.22 0.26
CA LYS A 158 -13.03 3.03 1.48
C LYS A 158 -13.37 2.22 2.73
N GLU A 159 -14.21 1.21 2.62
CA GLU A 159 -14.62 0.37 3.76
C GLU A 159 -13.41 -0.37 4.34
N LYS A 160 -12.68 -1.12 3.52
CA LYS A 160 -11.48 -1.85 3.96
C LYS A 160 -10.36 -0.95 4.44
N LEU A 161 -10.19 0.22 3.79
CA LEU A 161 -9.22 1.20 4.26
C LEU A 161 -9.56 1.71 5.66
N ASN A 162 -10.83 2.05 5.88
CA ASN A 162 -11.36 2.54 7.15
C ASN A 162 -11.24 1.49 8.27
N GLU A 163 -11.47 0.22 7.96
CA GLU A 163 -11.24 -0.90 8.90
C GLU A 163 -9.76 -1.01 9.30
N MET A 164 -8.85 -0.82 8.34
CA MET A 164 -7.41 -0.96 8.56
C MET A 164 -6.83 0.19 9.37
N ILE A 165 -7.12 1.45 9.00
CA ILE A 165 -6.51 2.63 9.64
C ILE A 165 -7.30 3.13 10.86
N GLY A 166 -8.43 2.48 11.17
CA GLY A 166 -9.34 2.89 12.24
C GLY A 166 -10.09 4.15 11.85
N HIS A 167 -11.25 4.01 11.24
CA HIS A 167 -12.14 5.14 10.95
C HIS A 167 -13.53 4.86 11.50
N GLY A 168 -13.82 5.44 12.66
CA GLY A 168 -15.11 5.38 13.32
C GLY A 168 -15.23 6.42 14.43
N ILE A 169 -16.47 6.66 14.86
CA ILE A 169 -16.78 7.40 16.08
C ILE A 169 -17.09 6.33 17.14
N VAL A 170 -16.25 6.21 18.16
CA VAL A 170 -16.72 5.58 19.41
C VAL A 170 -17.53 6.65 20.11
N LEU A 171 -18.85 6.47 20.14
CA LEU A 171 -19.75 7.27 20.97
C LEU A 171 -19.57 6.77 22.41
N ASN A 172 -18.59 7.32 23.12
CA ASN A 172 -18.67 7.39 24.57
C ASN A 172 -19.37 8.70 24.91
N ASP A 173 -20.30 8.65 25.86
CA ASP A 173 -21.27 9.72 26.17
C ASP A 173 -20.67 11.12 26.45
N ASP A 174 -19.35 11.26 26.57
CA ASP A 174 -18.67 12.52 26.87
C ASP A 174 -17.76 13.12 25.77
N CYS A 175 -17.45 12.40 24.67
CA CYS A 175 -16.78 12.98 23.48
C CYS A 175 -16.60 11.96 22.33
N PRO A 176 -16.90 12.31 21.06
CA PRO A 176 -16.54 11.49 19.92
C PRO A 176 -15.01 11.48 19.74
N LEU A 177 -14.36 10.39 20.17
CA LEU A 177 -12.92 10.20 19.94
C LEU A 177 -12.72 9.63 18.54
N ALA A 178 -12.07 10.43 17.68
CA ALA A 178 -11.70 10.00 16.34
C ALA A 178 -10.71 8.83 16.40
N THR A 179 -11.01 7.72 15.73
CA THR A 179 -10.22 6.49 15.89
C THR A 179 -9.01 6.30 14.97
N SER A 180 -8.62 7.35 14.25
CA SER A 180 -7.55 7.29 13.24
C SER A 180 -6.20 6.90 13.81
N ALA A 181 -5.48 6.04 13.08
CA ALA A 181 -4.09 5.69 13.37
C ALA A 181 -3.14 6.90 13.30
N PHE A 182 -3.44 7.92 12.49
CA PHE A 182 -2.50 8.99 12.11
C PHE A 182 -2.90 10.39 12.64
N LEU A 183 -3.57 10.47 13.78
CA LEU A 183 -4.01 11.75 14.36
C LEU A 183 -2.84 12.71 14.57
N ARG A 184 -3.02 13.98 14.18
CA ARG A 184 -2.02 15.05 14.34
C ARG A 184 -0.67 14.78 13.63
N CYS A 185 -0.62 13.88 12.66
CA CYS A 185 0.51 13.77 11.72
C CYS A 185 0.40 14.83 10.61
N PRO A 186 1.49 15.33 10.02
CA PRO A 186 1.48 16.28 8.90
C PRO A 186 1.25 15.62 7.53
N LEU A 187 0.58 14.46 7.48
CA LEU A 187 0.33 13.73 6.23
C LEU A 187 -0.60 14.51 5.29
N THR A 188 -0.23 14.50 4.01
CA THR A 188 -1.01 15.10 2.90
C THR A 188 -1.49 14.05 1.91
N THR A 189 -0.73 12.98 1.72
CA THR A 189 -1.07 11.86 0.82
C THR A 189 -0.78 10.52 1.50
N LEU A 190 -1.61 9.53 1.18
CA LEU A 190 -1.42 8.13 1.55
C LEU A 190 -1.06 7.37 0.30
N LYS A 191 0.13 6.75 0.28
CA LYS A 191 0.60 5.98 -0.87
C LYS A 191 0.16 4.53 -0.69
N ILE A 192 -0.47 3.95 -1.70
CA ILE A 192 -0.91 2.56 -1.72
C ILE A 192 -0.24 1.88 -2.90
N SER A 193 0.47 0.79 -2.67
CA SER A 193 1.08 0.04 -3.76
C SER A 193 0.02 -0.57 -4.66
N ILE A 194 0.28 -0.71 -5.95
CA ILE A 194 -0.58 -1.53 -6.80
C ILE A 194 -0.47 -3.01 -6.42
N PRO A 195 -1.54 -3.82 -6.63
CA PRO A 195 -1.48 -5.25 -6.40
C PRO A 195 -0.39 -5.92 -7.25
N ARG A 196 0.26 -6.93 -6.66
CA ARG A 196 1.30 -7.73 -7.33
C ARG A 196 0.84 -8.33 -8.67
N SER A 197 -0.44 -8.65 -8.81
CA SER A 197 -1.01 -9.15 -10.06
C SER A 197 -0.80 -8.18 -11.23
N LEU A 198 -0.80 -6.86 -10.98
CA LEU A 198 -0.50 -5.86 -12.00
C LEU A 198 1.01 -5.76 -12.28
N SER A 199 1.84 -5.78 -11.24
CA SER A 199 3.30 -5.81 -11.40
C SER A 199 3.73 -7.03 -12.24
N GLU A 200 3.15 -8.21 -11.98
CA GLU A 200 3.41 -9.42 -12.75
C GLU A 200 2.95 -9.32 -14.21
N ARG A 201 1.84 -8.62 -14.49
CA ARG A 201 1.42 -8.34 -15.87
C ARG A 201 2.44 -7.46 -16.59
N MET A 202 2.95 -6.43 -15.91
CA MET A 202 4.03 -5.59 -16.46
C MET A 202 5.33 -6.35 -16.69
N GLU A 203 5.70 -7.26 -15.80
CA GLU A 203 6.91 -8.10 -15.93
C GLU A 203 6.83 -9.09 -17.10
N ARG A 204 5.63 -9.55 -17.47
CA ARG A 204 5.41 -10.44 -18.62
C ARG A 204 5.56 -9.73 -19.97
N LEU A 205 5.50 -8.40 -19.99
CA LEU A 205 5.62 -7.63 -21.24
C LEU A 205 7.06 -7.61 -21.75
N PRO A 206 7.26 -7.51 -23.09
CA PRO A 206 8.58 -7.29 -23.66
C PRO A 206 9.26 -6.05 -23.05
N GLY A 207 10.58 -6.11 -22.83
CA GLY A 207 11.33 -5.07 -22.11
C GLY A 207 11.15 -3.65 -22.66
N GLU A 208 11.03 -3.50 -23.99
CA GLU A 208 10.76 -2.20 -24.63
C GLU A 208 9.37 -1.64 -24.28
N CYS A 209 8.34 -2.50 -24.23
CA CYS A 209 6.99 -2.11 -23.86
C CYS A 209 6.93 -1.70 -22.38
N ARG A 210 7.58 -2.46 -21.50
CA ARG A 210 7.68 -2.13 -20.08
C ARG A 210 8.33 -0.76 -19.85
N LEU A 211 9.48 -0.50 -20.47
CA LEU A 211 10.17 0.80 -20.38
C LEU A 211 9.32 1.95 -20.92
N SER A 212 8.53 1.71 -21.96
CA SER A 212 7.60 2.72 -22.49
C SER A 212 6.49 3.05 -21.48
N ILE A 213 5.94 2.04 -20.78
CA ILE A 213 4.92 2.24 -19.75
C ILE A 213 5.51 2.97 -18.55
N GLU A 214 6.67 2.53 -18.04
CA GLU A 214 7.36 3.12 -16.89
C GLU A 214 7.65 4.61 -17.10
N LYS A 215 8.14 4.99 -18.30
CA LYS A 215 8.36 6.40 -18.65
C LYS A 215 7.07 7.22 -18.60
N ARG A 216 5.97 6.68 -19.12
CA ARG A 216 4.68 7.38 -19.12
C ARG A 216 4.06 7.45 -17.74
N VAL A 217 4.29 6.47 -16.87
CA VAL A 217 3.81 6.49 -15.47
C VAL A 217 4.38 7.68 -14.70
N HIS A 218 5.63 8.10 -14.99
CA HIS A 218 6.22 9.30 -14.39
C HIS A 218 5.50 10.60 -14.78
N ASP A 219 4.82 10.63 -15.92
CA ASP A 219 4.06 11.81 -16.37
C ASP A 219 2.64 11.86 -15.78
N LEU A 220 2.19 10.76 -15.14
CA LEU A 220 0.85 10.66 -14.56
C LEU A 220 0.77 11.30 -13.18
N ARG A 221 -0.38 11.90 -12.89
CA ARG A 221 -0.62 12.53 -11.60
C ARG A 221 -0.78 11.47 -10.51
N ARG A 222 -0.20 11.75 -9.34
CA ARG A 222 -0.38 10.95 -8.13
C ARG A 222 0.06 9.49 -8.26
N LEU A 223 0.86 9.16 -9.27
CA LEU A 223 1.54 7.87 -9.38
C LEU A 223 3.03 8.06 -9.19
N GLU A 224 3.66 7.12 -8.49
CA GLU A 224 5.10 7.10 -8.32
C GLU A 224 5.62 5.70 -8.65
N LEU A 225 6.71 5.62 -9.41
CA LEU A 225 7.40 4.37 -9.69
C LEU A 225 8.57 4.22 -8.72
N THR A 226 8.58 3.13 -7.96
CA THR A 226 9.67 2.78 -7.05
C THR A 226 10.83 2.13 -7.81
N GLN A 227 12.02 2.11 -7.20
CA GLN A 227 13.21 1.49 -7.80
C GLN A 227 13.03 -0.01 -8.06
N ASP A 228 12.17 -0.67 -7.29
CA ASP A 228 11.83 -2.09 -7.44
C ASP A 228 10.77 -2.35 -8.53
N GLY A 229 10.36 -1.32 -9.28
CA GLY A 229 9.37 -1.42 -10.36
C GLY A 229 7.91 -1.44 -9.89
N ASN A 230 7.65 -1.28 -8.58
CA ASN A 230 6.29 -1.16 -8.06
C ASN A 230 5.75 0.26 -8.29
N ILE A 231 4.47 0.36 -8.65
CA ILE A 231 3.75 1.63 -8.76
C ILE A 231 3.04 1.91 -7.43
N LEU A 232 3.19 3.13 -6.92
CA LEU A 232 2.46 3.64 -5.76
C LEU A 232 1.40 4.64 -6.24
N ALA A 233 0.16 4.44 -5.82
CA ALA A 233 -0.94 5.35 -6.02
C ALA A 233 -1.11 6.24 -4.79
N GLY A 234 -0.97 7.56 -4.97
CA GLY A 234 -1.10 8.56 -3.92
C GLY A 234 -2.54 9.06 -3.81
N PHE A 235 -3.19 8.78 -2.69
CA PHE A 235 -4.53 9.29 -2.39
C PHE A 235 -4.44 10.47 -1.42
N PRO A 236 -5.01 11.64 -1.73
CA PRO A 236 -4.94 12.79 -0.84
C PRO A 236 -5.72 12.56 0.47
N LEU A 237 -5.20 13.12 1.55
CA LEU A 237 -5.86 13.17 2.85
C LEU A 237 -6.62 14.49 2.99
N ILE A 238 -7.92 14.40 3.24
CA ILE A 238 -8.79 15.52 3.53
C ILE A 238 -9.03 15.55 5.04
N ARG A 239 -8.74 16.69 5.66
CA ARG A 239 -8.99 16.90 7.09
C ARG A 239 -10.39 17.43 7.30
N GLY A 240 -11.23 16.65 7.95
CA GLY A 240 -12.56 17.06 8.38
C GLY A 240 -12.55 17.81 9.72
N PRO A 241 -13.74 18.20 10.21
CA PRO A 241 -13.90 18.74 11.56
C PRO A 241 -13.31 17.78 12.61
N PHE A 242 -12.87 18.27 13.77
CA PHE A 242 -12.27 17.44 14.84
C PHE A 242 -11.00 16.65 14.46
N ASN A 243 -10.26 17.06 13.42
CA ASN A 243 -9.06 16.39 12.91
C ASN A 243 -9.28 14.95 12.38
N PHE A 244 -10.50 14.63 11.93
CA PHE A 244 -10.73 13.40 11.17
C PHE A 244 -9.94 13.42 9.86
N ILE A 245 -9.27 12.31 9.56
CA ILE A 245 -8.55 12.10 8.30
C ILE A 245 -9.43 11.23 7.40
N PHE A 246 -9.85 11.80 6.27
CA PHE A 246 -10.50 11.07 5.19
C PHE A 246 -9.51 10.88 4.07
N VAL A 247 -9.40 9.66 3.55
CA VAL A 247 -8.68 9.41 2.31
C VAL A 247 -9.72 9.40 1.19
N ASP A 248 -9.56 10.29 0.23
CA ASP A 248 -10.46 10.36 -0.91
C ASP A 248 -9.68 10.55 -2.19
N ASP A 249 -10.19 10.00 -3.28
CA ASP A 249 -9.65 10.32 -4.59
C ASP A 249 -10.35 11.57 -5.12
N THR A 250 -9.75 12.73 -4.89
CA THR A 250 -10.35 14.00 -5.32
C THR A 250 -10.49 14.01 -6.84
N ASN A 251 -11.73 14.08 -7.32
CA ASN A 251 -12.13 14.04 -8.73
C ASN A 251 -11.65 12.78 -9.49
N ASP A 252 -11.44 11.67 -8.78
CA ASP A 252 -11.01 10.40 -9.37
C ASP A 252 -9.69 10.51 -10.19
N GLU A 253 -8.83 11.50 -9.89
CA GLU A 253 -7.57 11.72 -10.63
C GLU A 253 -6.60 10.53 -10.49
N THR A 254 -6.57 9.91 -9.31
CA THR A 254 -5.70 8.74 -9.04
C THR A 254 -6.24 7.52 -9.78
N ALA A 255 -7.56 7.34 -9.77
CA ALA A 255 -8.26 6.29 -10.51
C ALA A 255 -8.07 6.44 -12.02
N GLU A 256 -8.17 7.65 -12.58
CA GLU A 256 -7.92 7.91 -14.00
C GLU A 256 -6.48 7.55 -14.39
N SER A 257 -5.51 7.97 -13.58
CA SER A 257 -4.10 7.66 -13.81
C SER A 257 -3.84 6.14 -13.75
N LEU A 258 -4.40 5.45 -12.75
CA LEU A 258 -4.32 3.98 -12.66
C LEU A 258 -5.01 3.31 -13.86
N HIS A 259 -6.16 3.82 -14.29
CA HIS A 259 -6.88 3.30 -15.43
C HIS A 259 -6.05 3.42 -16.72
N GLN A 260 -5.36 4.55 -16.94
CA GLN A 260 -4.48 4.71 -18.09
C GLN A 260 -3.32 3.70 -18.11
N VAL A 261 -2.71 3.43 -16.96
CA VAL A 261 -1.68 2.37 -16.83
C VAL A 261 -2.27 1.01 -17.19
N LEU A 262 -3.45 0.67 -16.66
CA LEU A 262 -4.14 -0.58 -16.97
C LEU A 262 -4.44 -0.70 -18.47
N ARG A 263 -4.89 0.39 -19.12
CA ARG A 263 -5.15 0.42 -20.56
C ARG A 263 -3.89 0.14 -21.37
N TRP A 264 -2.75 0.74 -21.00
CA TRP A 264 -1.49 0.48 -21.69
C TRP A 264 -1.03 -0.97 -21.53
N ILE A 265 -1.09 -1.53 -20.32
CA ILE A 265 -0.76 -2.93 -20.08
C ILE A 265 -1.64 -3.84 -20.94
N SER A 266 -2.97 -3.66 -20.86
CA SER A 266 -3.95 -4.43 -21.63
C SER A 266 -3.74 -4.32 -23.14
N PHE A 267 -3.41 -3.13 -23.65
CA PHE A 267 -3.09 -2.93 -25.07
C PHE A 267 -1.87 -3.73 -25.51
N HIS A 268 -0.79 -3.72 -24.72
CA HIS A 268 0.42 -4.47 -25.02
C HIS A 268 0.20 -5.98 -24.88
N GLU A 269 -0.59 -6.44 -23.91
CA GLU A 269 -0.99 -7.85 -23.79
C GLU A 269 -1.82 -8.32 -24.99
N LEU A 270 -2.77 -7.50 -25.46
CA LEU A 270 -3.55 -7.81 -26.65
C LEU A 270 -2.64 -7.91 -27.88
N LYS A 271 -1.70 -6.97 -28.05
CA LYS A 271 -0.75 -6.94 -29.16
C LYS A 271 0.04 -8.26 -29.29
N GLU A 272 0.41 -8.84 -28.16
CA GLU A 272 1.17 -10.10 -28.08
C GLU A 272 0.26 -11.35 -28.08
N SER A 273 -1.07 -11.19 -28.06
CA SER A 273 -2.02 -12.31 -28.02
C SER A 273 -2.08 -13.04 -29.36
N SER A 274 -2.09 -14.38 -29.30
CA SER A 274 -2.33 -15.26 -30.45
C SER A 274 -3.66 -14.97 -31.16
N ILE A 275 -4.63 -14.32 -30.50
CA ILE A 275 -5.91 -13.92 -31.09
C ILE A 275 -5.73 -12.86 -32.18
N LEU A 276 -4.81 -11.90 -32.02
CA LEU A 276 -4.47 -10.96 -33.09
C LEU A 276 -3.74 -11.65 -34.24
N ILE A 277 -2.92 -12.67 -33.93
CA ILE A 277 -2.26 -13.49 -34.95
C ILE A 277 -3.31 -14.30 -35.72
N GLU A 278 -4.26 -14.94 -35.04
CA GLU A 278 -5.38 -15.67 -35.65
C GLU A 278 -6.29 -14.75 -36.45
N LEU A 279 -6.62 -13.55 -35.95
CA LEU A 279 -7.38 -12.55 -36.71
C LEU A 279 -6.60 -12.05 -37.94
N ALA A 280 -5.27 -11.88 -37.82
CA ALA A 280 -4.41 -11.52 -38.94
C ALA A 280 -4.31 -12.66 -39.97
N MET A 281 -4.22 -13.91 -39.51
CA MET A 281 -4.23 -15.12 -40.34
C MET A 281 -5.57 -15.30 -41.04
N TRP A 282 -6.68 -15.10 -40.33
CA TRP A 282 -8.03 -15.13 -40.88
C TRP A 282 -8.24 -14.03 -41.93
N LYS A 283 -7.79 -12.80 -41.65
CA LYS A 283 -7.76 -11.71 -42.64
C LYS A 283 -6.89 -12.06 -43.85
N SER A 284 -5.76 -12.74 -43.66
CA SER A 284 -4.90 -13.20 -44.77
C SER A 284 -5.56 -14.28 -45.63
N SER A 285 -6.39 -15.13 -45.03
CA SER A 285 -7.12 -16.21 -45.73
C SER A 285 -8.34 -15.74 -46.53
N LEU A 286 -8.81 -14.51 -46.28
CA LEU A 286 -9.91 -13.88 -47.02
C LEU A 286 -9.43 -13.13 -48.29
N VAL A 287 -8.12 -13.02 -48.51
CA VAL A 287 -7.53 -12.34 -49.68
C VAL A 287 -7.25 -13.35 -50.79
N GLU A 288 -8.28 -13.69 -51.56
CA GLU A 288 -8.09 -14.20 -52.92
C GLU A 288 -7.88 -13.02 -53.89
N GLU A 289 -6.76 -13.05 -54.63
CA GLU A 289 -6.37 -12.20 -55.76
C GLU A 289 -6.95 -10.77 -55.84
N ARG A 290 -6.60 -9.89 -54.88
CA ARG A 290 -6.70 -8.44 -55.09
C ARG A 290 -5.41 -7.70 -54.73
N ALA A 291 -5.14 -6.63 -55.47
CA ALA A 291 -3.96 -5.80 -55.29
C ALA A 291 -3.91 -5.22 -53.86
N ARG A 292 -2.74 -5.29 -53.22
CA ARG A 292 -2.49 -4.87 -51.82
C ARG A 292 -2.93 -3.43 -51.48
N ALA A 293 -3.17 -2.58 -52.48
CA ALA A 293 -3.62 -1.20 -52.31
C ALA A 293 -5.11 -1.05 -51.92
N ASP A 294 -5.94 -2.09 -52.13
CA ASP A 294 -7.40 -2.01 -51.96
C ASP A 294 -7.95 -2.79 -50.73
N CYS A 295 -7.08 -3.25 -49.82
CA CYS A 295 -7.47 -4.13 -48.71
C CYS A 295 -7.38 -3.52 -47.28
N PRO A 296 -8.02 -2.38 -46.97
CA PRO A 296 -8.43 -2.13 -45.60
C PRO A 296 -9.80 -2.78 -45.39
N THR A 297 -9.89 -4.11 -45.29
CA THR A 297 -11.12 -4.71 -44.74
C THR A 297 -11.15 -4.36 -43.25
N SER A 298 -11.97 -3.37 -42.92
CA SER A 298 -12.30 -2.96 -41.55
C SER A 298 -12.96 -4.16 -40.86
N VAL A 299 -12.48 -4.51 -39.66
CA VAL A 299 -13.19 -5.51 -38.84
C VAL A 299 -14.56 -4.91 -38.53
N PRO A 300 -15.68 -5.60 -38.80
CA PRO A 300 -17.00 -5.05 -38.51
C PRO A 300 -17.10 -4.65 -37.05
N ASP A 301 -17.71 -3.50 -36.76
CA ASP A 301 -17.79 -2.97 -35.39
C ASP A 301 -18.36 -3.95 -34.35
N PRO A 302 -19.37 -4.79 -34.68
CA PRO A 302 -19.82 -5.85 -33.76
C PRO A 302 -18.74 -6.89 -33.43
N ALA A 303 -17.90 -7.24 -34.41
CA ALA A 303 -16.81 -8.19 -34.22
C ALA A 303 -15.67 -7.57 -33.39
N LYS A 304 -15.36 -6.27 -33.57
CA LYS A 304 -14.38 -5.58 -32.73
C LYS A 304 -14.81 -5.61 -31.25
N SER A 305 -16.07 -5.32 -30.97
CA SER A 305 -16.62 -5.37 -29.60
C SER A 305 -16.61 -6.79 -29.02
N LEU A 306 -16.95 -7.82 -29.82
CA LEU A 306 -16.90 -9.21 -29.38
C LEU A 306 -15.47 -9.71 -29.12
N ILE A 307 -14.48 -9.26 -29.89
CA ILE A 307 -13.06 -9.58 -29.64
C ILE A 307 -12.61 -8.93 -28.34
N MET A 308 -12.95 -7.66 -28.12
CA MET A 308 -12.65 -6.98 -26.86
C MET A 308 -13.33 -7.67 -25.66
N ASP A 309 -14.55 -8.15 -25.84
CA ASP A 309 -15.28 -8.89 -24.81
C ASP A 309 -14.68 -10.26 -24.51
N TYR A 310 -14.40 -11.04 -25.55
CA TYR A 310 -13.76 -12.35 -25.44
C TYR A 310 -12.38 -12.28 -24.77
N CYS A 311 -11.63 -11.21 -25.01
CA CYS A 311 -10.32 -11.00 -24.40
C CYS A 311 -10.38 -10.40 -22.98
N GLY A 312 -11.58 -10.10 -22.45
CA GLY A 312 -11.75 -9.48 -21.14
C GLY A 312 -11.32 -8.01 -21.08
N PHE A 313 -11.21 -7.34 -22.24
CA PHE A 313 -10.85 -5.93 -22.36
C PHE A 313 -12.06 -5.01 -22.54
N THR A 314 -13.28 -5.55 -22.48
CA THR A 314 -14.53 -4.77 -22.46
C THR A 314 -14.46 -3.75 -21.33
N GLY A 315 -14.38 -2.48 -21.73
CA GLY A 315 -14.30 -1.35 -20.83
C GLY A 315 -12.91 -0.84 -20.46
N PHE A 316 -11.85 -1.48 -20.94
CA PHE A 316 -10.50 -0.89 -20.96
C PHE A 316 -10.17 -0.26 -22.31
N LEU A 317 -10.60 -0.88 -23.40
CA LEU A 317 -10.35 -0.39 -24.75
C LEU A 317 -11.69 -0.22 -25.45
N GLU A 318 -11.90 0.94 -26.05
CA GLU A 318 -13.01 1.17 -26.98
C GLU A 318 -12.51 0.92 -28.40
N PRO A 319 -13.20 0.08 -29.18
CA PRO A 319 -12.87 -0.08 -30.59
C PRO A 319 -13.17 1.23 -31.33
N VAL A 320 -12.27 1.64 -32.23
CA VAL A 320 -12.54 2.75 -33.15
C VAL A 320 -13.63 2.28 -34.13
N ILE A 321 -14.82 2.83 -33.96
CA ILE A 321 -15.97 2.64 -34.85
C ILE A 321 -15.86 3.72 -35.94
N GLU A 322 -15.83 3.32 -37.20
CA GLU A 322 -15.74 4.26 -38.32
C GLU A 322 -17.10 4.95 -38.51
N GLY A 323 -17.23 6.23 -38.11
CA GLY A 323 -18.45 7.02 -38.40
C GLY A 323 -18.91 8.09 -37.40
N ASN A 324 -18.09 8.56 -36.46
CA ASN A 324 -18.40 9.74 -35.63
C ASN A 324 -17.75 11.02 -36.16
#